data_AF-A0A9W8U3S1-F1
#
_entry.id   AF-A0A9W8U3S1-F1
#
_cell.length_a   1.000
_cell.length_b   1.000
_cell.length_c   1.000
_cell.angle_alpha   90.00
_cell.angle_beta   90.00
_cell.angle_gamma   90.00
#
_symmetry.space_group_name_H-M   'P 1'
#
loop_
_entity.id
_entity.type
_entity.pdbx_description
1 polymer ?
#
loop_
_entity_poly.entity_id
_entity_poly.type
_entity_poly.pdbx_seq_one_letter_code
_entity_poly.pdbx_strand_id
1 'polypeptide(L)'
;MRFNLHNSLGAPQPFDTQRAYVTSPWFSSGVLAAIRGTIALYTLTTLVVILIWEVNVLHDADGYFSYFTELTYIGICSYYWASFVQTCGYALCQRRSSETIPEYPLQRWPRIFQLLHIMLETTVISYPILVTIVFWALLASPSVFSTTFSAWSNLSIHVLNTVWSLFEMIGTNSPPPRWSMLPCMIIILAFYLALAYITHATQGFYPYPFLDPSTSHSLLIGYIIGIAVAACIVFALAKTIMCTRAKFASKKPVAATFEIKELHGPRNESLMLEAGQMKSEELAYPETADN
;
A
#
# COMPACT_ATOMS: atom_id res chain seq x y z
N MET A 1 25.21 13.70 -15.70
CA MET A 1 23.92 13.00 -15.44
C MET A 1 23.24 13.71 -14.27
N ARG A 2 22.05 14.32 -14.45
CA ARG A 2 21.34 14.96 -13.33
C ARG A 2 20.68 13.88 -12.47
N PHE A 3 21.05 13.76 -11.20
CA PHE A 3 20.38 12.87 -10.24
C PHE A 3 18.93 13.33 -10.07
N ASN A 4 17.98 12.57 -10.60
CA ASN A 4 16.56 12.84 -10.41
C ASN A 4 16.05 12.04 -9.21
N LEU A 5 16.02 12.70 -8.05
CA LEU A 5 15.62 12.12 -6.77
C LEU A 5 14.28 11.36 -6.85
N HIS A 6 13.28 11.92 -7.53
CA HIS A 6 11.95 11.31 -7.66
C HIS A 6 12.00 9.96 -8.40
N ASN A 7 12.77 9.89 -9.50
CA ASN A 7 12.92 8.66 -10.28
C ASN A 7 13.67 7.59 -9.47
N SER A 8 14.74 7.99 -8.78
CA SER A 8 15.52 7.09 -7.91
C SER A 8 14.65 6.50 -6.80
N LEU A 9 13.76 7.32 -6.24
CA LEU A 9 12.92 6.94 -5.11
C LEU A 9 11.71 6.08 -5.51
N GLY A 10 11.09 6.28 -6.67
CA GLY A 10 9.74 5.69 -6.79
C GLY A 10 8.92 6.17 -7.97
N ALA A 11 9.04 7.45 -8.29
CA ALA A 11 8.06 8.20 -9.05
C ALA A 11 8.62 8.69 -10.41
N PRO A 12 8.85 7.77 -11.38
CA PRO A 12 9.21 8.16 -12.74
C PRO A 12 8.05 8.91 -13.42
N GLN A 13 8.35 9.58 -14.53
CA GLN A 13 7.34 10.16 -15.40
C GLN A 13 7.36 9.49 -16.77
N PRO A 14 6.20 9.14 -17.35
CA PRO A 14 4.85 9.21 -16.74
C PRO A 14 4.68 8.27 -15.52
N PHE A 15 3.86 8.68 -14.55
CA PHE A 15 3.65 7.94 -13.29
C PHE A 15 2.69 6.77 -13.46
N ASP A 16 3.11 5.59 -12.97
CA ASP A 16 2.31 4.36 -12.90
C ASP A 16 1.50 4.05 -14.17
N THR A 17 2.20 3.89 -15.29
CA THR A 17 1.57 3.54 -16.57
C THR A 17 0.87 2.18 -16.55
N GLN A 18 1.20 1.30 -15.61
CA GLN A 18 0.58 -0.01 -15.45
C GLN A 18 -0.62 -0.01 -14.49
N ARG A 19 -0.93 1.13 -13.84
CA ARG A 19 -2.01 1.26 -12.85
C ARG A 19 -1.85 0.25 -11.71
N ALA A 20 -0.59 -0.04 -11.34
CA ALA A 20 -0.23 -1.05 -10.37
C ALA A 20 -0.76 -0.71 -8.97
N TYR A 21 -0.77 0.57 -8.58
CA TYR A 21 -1.23 1.00 -7.26
C TYR A 21 -2.76 0.88 -7.07
N VAL A 22 -3.55 0.73 -8.14
CA VAL A 22 -5.03 0.70 -8.11
C VAL A 22 -5.64 -0.58 -8.67
N THR A 23 -4.82 -1.58 -8.95
CA THR A 23 -5.26 -2.89 -9.46
C THR A 23 -4.82 -4.00 -8.53
N SER A 24 -5.42 -5.18 -8.71
CA SER A 24 -5.11 -6.39 -7.95
C SER A 24 -5.08 -7.59 -8.89
N PRO A 25 -4.24 -8.60 -8.64
CA PRO A 25 -4.29 -9.86 -9.37
C PRO A 25 -5.38 -10.82 -8.88
N TRP A 26 -6.02 -10.53 -7.73
CA TRP A 26 -7.09 -11.36 -7.15
C TRP A 26 -8.47 -10.72 -7.21
N PHE A 27 -8.53 -9.39 -7.23
CA PHE A 27 -9.78 -8.64 -7.13
C PHE A 27 -9.98 -7.72 -8.34
N SER A 28 -11.25 -7.51 -8.72
CA SER A 28 -11.58 -6.38 -9.58
C SER A 28 -11.31 -5.06 -8.84
N SER A 29 -11.03 -3.97 -9.56
CA SER A 29 -10.74 -2.69 -8.90
C SER A 29 -11.89 -2.16 -8.05
N GLY A 30 -13.15 -2.50 -8.36
CA GLY A 30 -14.29 -2.18 -7.51
C GLY A 30 -14.26 -2.93 -6.17
N VAL A 31 -13.93 -4.23 -6.19
CA VAL A 31 -13.78 -5.04 -4.96
C VAL A 31 -12.56 -4.57 -4.16
N LEU A 32 -11.44 -4.28 -4.82
CA LEU A 32 -10.26 -3.73 -4.17
C LEU A 32 -10.55 -2.39 -3.48
N ALA A 33 -11.32 -1.51 -4.13
CA ALA A 33 -11.75 -0.25 -3.53
C ALA A 33 -12.62 -0.51 -2.29
N ALA A 34 -13.58 -1.43 -2.36
CA ALA A 34 -14.40 -1.79 -1.21
C ALA A 34 -13.55 -2.30 -0.03
N ILE A 35 -12.61 -3.22 -0.27
CA ILE A 35 -11.72 -3.75 0.78
C ILE A 35 -10.88 -2.62 1.40
N ARG A 36 -10.22 -1.80 0.58
CA ARG A 36 -9.40 -0.68 1.06
C ARG A 36 -10.24 0.32 1.86
N GLY A 37 -11.47 0.62 1.43
CA GLY A 37 -12.42 1.46 2.16
C GLY A 37 -12.84 0.86 3.50
N THR A 38 -13.12 -0.44 3.55
CA THR A 38 -13.44 -1.15 4.81
C THR A 38 -12.27 -1.12 5.79
N ILE A 39 -11.04 -1.36 5.32
CA ILE A 39 -9.84 -1.26 6.16
C ILE A 39 -9.67 0.17 6.66
N ALA A 40 -9.78 1.17 5.77
CA ALA A 40 -9.68 2.59 6.14
C ALA A 40 -10.67 2.99 7.23
N LEU A 41 -11.93 2.56 7.09
CA LEU A 41 -12.98 2.79 8.08
C LEU A 41 -12.67 2.10 9.41
N TYR A 42 -12.28 0.82 9.38
CA TYR A 42 -11.91 0.08 10.59
C TYR A 42 -10.76 0.75 11.33
N THR A 43 -9.71 1.13 10.62
CA THR A 43 -8.54 1.78 11.22
C THR A 43 -8.88 3.16 11.78
N LEU A 44 -9.73 3.93 11.09
CA LEU A 44 -10.20 5.23 11.58
C LEU A 44 -11.04 5.07 12.85
N THR A 45 -12.01 4.15 12.85
CA THR A 45 -12.82 3.85 14.03
C THR A 45 -11.95 3.41 15.19
N THR A 46 -10.96 2.55 14.94
CA THR A 46 -10.02 2.09 15.98
C THR A 46 -9.27 3.27 16.60
N LEU A 47 -8.67 4.15 15.79
CA LEU A 47 -7.94 5.33 16.26
C LEU A 47 -8.84 6.25 17.10
N VAL A 48 -10.04 6.54 16.60
CA VAL A 48 -10.99 7.42 17.29
C VAL A 48 -11.46 6.81 18.61
N VAL A 49 -11.80 5.53 18.63
CA VAL A 49 -12.27 4.86 19.85
C VAL A 49 -11.15 4.78 20.90
N ILE A 50 -9.92 4.44 20.50
CA ILE A 50 -8.78 4.40 21.43
C ILE A 50 -8.52 5.80 22.01
N LEU A 51 -8.44 6.83 21.16
CA LEU A 51 -8.21 8.21 21.62
C LEU A 51 -9.34 8.70 22.55
N ILE A 52 -10.60 8.47 22.19
CA ILE A 52 -11.75 8.84 23.05
C ILE A 52 -11.67 8.11 24.39
N TRP A 53 -11.29 6.83 24.39
CA TRP A 53 -11.16 6.04 25.60
C TRP A 53 -10.02 6.56 26.50
N GLU A 54 -8.86 6.88 25.92
CA GLU A 54 -7.74 7.47 26.66
C GLU A 54 -8.10 8.82 27.29
N VAL A 55 -8.83 9.67 26.57
CA VAL A 55 -9.28 10.97 27.09
C VAL A 55 -10.32 10.81 28.21
N ASN A 56 -11.36 9.99 27.97
CA ASN A 56 -12.57 10.00 28.81
C ASN A 56 -12.59 8.94 29.90
N VAL A 57 -11.82 7.86 29.76
CA VAL A 57 -11.81 6.74 30.71
C VAL A 57 -10.48 6.67 31.45
N LEU A 58 -9.35 6.76 30.74
CA LEU A 58 -8.03 6.69 31.36
C LEU A 58 -7.52 8.05 31.85
N HIS A 59 -8.04 9.14 31.28
CA HIS A 59 -7.59 10.51 31.52
C HIS A 59 -6.09 10.69 31.26
N ASP A 60 -5.57 10.01 30.23
CA ASP A 60 -4.14 9.92 29.92
C ASP A 60 -3.88 9.96 28.40
N ALA A 61 -4.41 10.98 27.73
CA ALA A 61 -4.28 11.14 26.27
C ALA A 61 -3.05 11.99 25.86
N ASP A 62 -2.33 12.57 26.81
CA ASP A 62 -1.23 13.51 26.56
C ASP A 62 -0.08 12.85 25.78
N GLY A 63 0.10 11.54 25.98
CA GLY A 63 1.13 10.73 25.33
C GLY A 63 0.73 10.09 24.00
N TYR A 64 -0.54 10.17 23.57
CA TYR A 64 -1.06 9.38 22.45
C TYR A 64 -0.21 9.48 21.17
N PHE A 65 0.18 10.70 20.79
CA PHE A 65 0.99 10.95 19.59
C PHE A 65 2.49 10.69 19.77
N SER A 66 2.94 10.33 20.96
CA SER A 66 4.35 10.04 21.28
C SER A 66 4.73 8.58 21.03
N TYR A 67 3.74 7.69 20.91
CA TYR A 67 3.98 6.28 20.70
C TYR A 67 4.09 5.93 19.20
N PHE A 68 5.15 5.19 18.84
CA PHE A 68 5.38 4.77 17.45
C PHE A 68 4.28 3.87 16.90
N THR A 69 3.64 3.09 17.77
CA THR A 69 2.59 2.14 17.41
C THR A 69 1.35 2.86 16.87
N GLU A 70 0.99 3.97 17.50
CA GLU A 70 -0.12 4.86 17.18
C GLU A 70 0.21 5.64 15.91
N LEU A 71 1.42 6.21 15.81
CA LEU A 71 1.91 6.87 14.59
C LEU A 71 1.92 5.92 13.39
N THR A 72 2.33 4.66 13.59
CA THR A 72 2.29 3.63 12.55
C THR A 72 0.85 3.33 12.13
N TYR A 73 -0.06 3.22 13.09
CA TYR A 73 -1.47 2.93 12.80
C TYR A 73 -2.20 4.12 12.13
N ILE A 74 -1.84 5.37 12.48
CA ILE A 74 -2.22 6.58 11.76
C ILE A 74 -1.70 6.54 10.32
N GLY A 75 -0.46 6.08 10.11
CA GLY A 75 0.11 5.86 8.78
C GLY A 75 -0.70 4.85 7.95
N ILE A 76 -1.07 3.71 8.55
CA ILE A 76 -1.96 2.71 7.93
C ILE A 76 -3.29 3.35 7.54
N CYS A 77 -3.97 4.02 8.48
CA CYS A 77 -5.25 4.67 8.22
C CYS A 77 -5.15 5.67 7.06
N SER A 78 -4.13 6.53 7.10
CA SER A 78 -3.87 7.53 6.06
C SER A 78 -3.64 6.89 4.68
N TYR A 79 -2.85 5.81 4.65
CA TYR A 79 -2.56 5.08 3.41
C TYR A 79 -3.82 4.48 2.82
N TYR A 80 -4.62 3.77 3.62
CA TYR A 80 -5.82 3.11 3.11
C TYR A 80 -6.87 4.10 2.64
N TRP A 81 -7.01 5.26 3.27
CA TRP A 81 -7.84 6.35 2.73
C TRP A 81 -7.32 6.87 1.39
N ALA A 82 -6.02 7.15 1.29
CA ALA A 82 -5.43 7.62 0.05
C ALA A 82 -5.62 6.59 -1.08
N SER A 83 -5.27 5.33 -0.83
CA SER A 83 -5.40 4.22 -1.77
C SER A 83 -6.86 3.92 -2.12
N PHE A 84 -7.79 4.03 -1.17
CA PHE A 84 -9.22 3.91 -1.42
C PHE A 84 -9.69 4.95 -2.43
N VAL A 85 -9.37 6.23 -2.22
CA VAL A 85 -9.75 7.32 -3.14
C VAL A 85 -9.20 7.09 -4.55
N GLN A 86 -7.92 6.70 -4.67
CA GLN A 86 -7.31 6.42 -5.97
C GLN A 86 -7.97 5.22 -6.68
N THR A 87 -8.24 4.14 -5.94
CA THR A 87 -8.84 2.92 -6.48
C THR A 87 -10.30 3.14 -6.87
N CYS A 88 -11.05 3.89 -6.06
CA CYS A 88 -12.43 4.25 -6.35
C CYS A 88 -12.50 5.14 -7.60
N GLY A 89 -11.64 6.16 -7.70
CA GLY A 89 -11.52 6.99 -8.91
C GLY A 89 -11.24 6.15 -10.16
N TYR A 90 -10.29 5.22 -10.07
CA TYR A 90 -9.99 4.27 -11.14
C TYR A 90 -11.20 3.40 -11.53
N ALA A 91 -11.86 2.78 -10.55
CA ALA A 91 -13.00 1.90 -10.77
C ALA A 91 -14.21 2.64 -11.37
N LEU A 92 -14.44 3.89 -10.96
CA LEU A 92 -15.50 4.74 -11.53
C LEU A 92 -15.18 5.15 -12.97
N CYS A 93 -13.93 5.51 -13.28
CA CYS A 93 -13.50 5.80 -14.65
C CYS A 93 -13.67 4.58 -15.56
N GLN A 94 -13.25 3.40 -15.10
CA GLN A 94 -13.37 2.14 -15.85
C GLN A 94 -14.84 1.80 -16.19
N ARG A 95 -15.80 2.14 -15.31
CA ARG A 95 -17.24 1.93 -15.57
C ARG A 95 -17.83 2.91 -16.58
N ARG A 96 -17.28 4.13 -16.67
CA ARG A 96 -17.83 5.20 -17.53
C ARG A 96 -17.42 5.08 -18.99
N SER A 97 -16.25 4.50 -19.27
CA SER A 97 -15.74 4.33 -20.63
C SER A 97 -15.03 2.99 -20.76
N SER A 98 -15.49 2.16 -21.69
CA SER A 98 -14.80 0.92 -22.07
C SER A 98 -13.80 1.13 -23.22
N GLU A 99 -13.81 2.30 -23.86
CA GLU A 99 -13.01 2.59 -25.07
C GLU A 99 -11.68 3.28 -24.76
N THR A 100 -11.55 3.90 -23.58
CA THR A 100 -10.34 4.61 -23.17
C THR A 100 -9.66 3.93 -21.99
N ILE A 101 -8.32 3.94 -21.97
CA ILE A 101 -7.57 3.37 -20.86
C ILE A 101 -7.81 4.25 -19.61
N PRO A 102 -8.42 3.71 -18.54
CA PRO A 102 -8.78 4.52 -17.38
C PRO A 102 -7.54 5.08 -16.67
N GLU A 103 -7.65 6.33 -16.25
CA GLU A 103 -6.70 7.03 -15.40
C GLU A 103 -7.29 7.24 -14.00
N TYR A 104 -6.42 7.50 -13.04
CA TYR A 104 -6.80 7.81 -11.65
C TYR A 104 -6.09 9.07 -11.13
N PRO A 105 -6.65 9.77 -10.12
CA PRO A 105 -6.26 11.14 -9.78
C PRO A 105 -4.76 11.36 -9.56
N LEU A 106 -4.09 10.49 -8.81
CA LEU A 106 -2.67 10.62 -8.44
C LEU A 106 -1.73 10.66 -9.66
N GLN A 107 -2.09 10.06 -10.79
CA GLN A 107 -1.29 10.13 -12.03
C GLN A 107 -1.14 11.57 -12.55
N ARG A 108 -2.13 12.43 -12.26
CA ARG A 108 -2.17 13.84 -12.67
C ARG A 108 -1.68 14.80 -11.58
N TRP A 109 -1.55 14.32 -10.35
CA TRP A 109 -1.11 15.15 -9.23
C TRP A 109 0.37 15.52 -9.35
N PRO A 110 0.80 16.62 -8.70
CA PRO A 110 2.22 16.97 -8.60
C PRO A 110 3.08 15.79 -8.11
N ARG A 111 4.32 15.70 -8.63
CA ARG A 111 5.25 14.59 -8.35
C ARG A 111 5.51 14.36 -6.86
N ILE A 112 5.42 15.42 -6.05
CA ILE A 112 5.59 15.31 -4.60
C ILE A 112 4.51 14.42 -3.97
N PHE A 113 3.25 14.52 -4.39
CA PHE A 113 2.19 13.67 -3.86
C PHE A 113 2.31 12.22 -4.32
N GLN A 114 2.79 11.99 -5.55
CA GLN A 114 3.14 10.66 -6.04
C GLN A 114 4.23 10.02 -5.18
N LEU A 115 5.29 10.79 -4.86
CA LEU A 115 6.36 10.34 -3.99
C LEU A 115 5.88 10.08 -2.56
N LEU A 116 5.08 10.99 -1.99
CA LEU A 116 4.52 10.84 -0.65
C LEU A 116 3.63 9.60 -0.55
N HIS A 117 2.84 9.28 -1.59
CA HIS A 117 2.05 8.06 -1.63
C HIS A 117 2.94 6.80 -1.58
N ILE A 118 4.04 6.79 -2.34
CA ILE A 118 5.00 5.68 -2.33
C ILE A 118 5.72 5.57 -0.98
N MET A 119 6.13 6.70 -0.41
CA MET A 119 6.76 6.71 0.92
C MET A 119 5.79 6.18 1.98
N LEU A 120 4.52 6.59 1.92
CA LEU A 120 3.47 6.12 2.83
C LEU A 120 3.15 4.63 2.64
N GLU A 121 3.13 4.13 1.41
CA GLU A 121 3.06 2.68 1.17
C GLU A 121 4.25 1.97 1.80
N THR A 122 5.45 2.51 1.59
CA THR A 122 6.69 1.88 2.08
C THR A 122 6.70 1.79 3.61
N THR A 123 6.14 2.79 4.31
CA THR A 123 5.97 2.71 5.76
C THR A 123 4.97 1.61 6.13
N VAL A 124 3.84 1.49 5.43
CA VAL A 124 2.79 0.48 5.71
C VAL A 124 3.23 -0.95 5.43
N ILE A 125 4.09 -1.21 4.45
CA ILE A 125 4.61 -2.56 4.22
C ILE A 125 5.76 -2.94 5.17
N SER A 126 6.30 -2.00 5.94
CA SER A 126 7.49 -2.21 6.78
C SER A 126 7.20 -2.05 8.27
N TYR A 127 6.77 -0.87 8.71
CA TYR A 127 6.63 -0.55 10.14
C TYR A 127 5.60 -1.37 10.89
N PRO A 128 4.44 -1.76 10.31
CA PRO A 128 3.49 -2.57 11.06
C PRO A 128 4.08 -3.93 11.50
N ILE A 129 4.87 -4.56 10.64
CA ILE A 129 5.56 -5.81 10.99
C ILE A 129 6.62 -5.56 12.07
N LEU A 130 7.39 -4.48 11.95
CA LEU A 130 8.37 -4.09 12.96
C LEU A 130 7.69 -3.84 14.32
N VAL A 131 6.58 -3.10 14.32
CA VAL A 131 5.75 -2.82 15.51
C VAL A 131 5.28 -4.11 16.16
N THR A 132 4.75 -5.06 15.38
CA THR A 132 4.32 -6.36 15.89
C THR A 132 5.48 -7.10 16.56
N ILE A 133 6.62 -7.20 15.88
CA ILE A 133 7.80 -7.90 16.43
C ILE A 133 8.23 -7.24 17.75
N VAL A 134 8.39 -5.91 17.77
CA VAL A 134 8.85 -5.18 18.95
C VAL A 134 7.84 -5.29 20.09
N PHE A 135 6.55 -5.13 19.81
CA PHE A 135 5.51 -5.23 20.82
C PHE A 135 5.49 -6.61 21.47
N TRP A 136 5.39 -7.68 20.67
CA TRP A 136 5.28 -9.03 21.21
C TRP A 136 6.58 -9.54 21.83
N ALA A 137 7.74 -9.05 21.40
CA ALA A 137 9.03 -9.44 21.98
C ALA A 137 9.41 -8.65 23.24
N LEU A 138 9.05 -7.36 23.32
CA LEU A 138 9.58 -6.46 24.36
C LEU A 138 8.53 -5.81 25.27
N LEU A 139 7.28 -5.68 24.82
CA LEU A 139 6.26 -4.86 25.49
C LEU A 139 5.03 -5.65 25.98
N ALA A 140 4.72 -6.78 25.33
CA ALA A 140 3.56 -7.58 25.68
C ALA A 140 3.67 -8.11 27.12
N SER A 141 2.56 -8.03 27.85
CA SER A 141 2.45 -8.49 29.23
C SER A 141 1.05 -9.07 29.49
N PRO A 142 0.78 -9.68 30.65
CA PRO A 142 -0.56 -10.19 30.97
C PRO A 142 -1.68 -9.15 30.87
N SER A 143 -1.37 -7.84 30.97
CA SER A 143 -2.36 -6.77 30.84
C SER A 143 -2.97 -6.66 29.44
N VAL A 144 -2.33 -7.23 28.43
CA VAL A 144 -2.81 -7.26 27.04
C VAL A 144 -4.21 -7.88 26.95
N PHE A 145 -4.49 -8.90 27.76
CA PHE A 145 -5.77 -9.62 27.75
C PHE A 145 -6.58 -9.44 29.04
N SER A 146 -6.30 -8.40 29.83
CA SER A 146 -6.95 -8.19 31.13
C SER A 146 -8.40 -7.72 31.02
N THR A 147 -8.75 -7.01 29.94
CA THR A 147 -10.09 -6.51 29.68
C THR A 147 -10.43 -6.66 28.20
N THR A 148 -11.71 -6.64 27.87
CA THR A 148 -12.17 -6.67 26.47
C THR A 148 -11.60 -5.50 25.66
N PHE A 149 -11.57 -4.30 26.26
CA PHE A 149 -11.00 -3.12 25.59
C PHE A 149 -9.49 -3.31 25.35
N SER A 150 -8.72 -3.68 26.37
CA SER A 150 -7.27 -3.91 26.25
C SER A 150 -6.97 -4.99 25.20
N ALA A 151 -7.70 -6.10 25.22
CA ALA A 151 -7.53 -7.17 24.24
C ALA A 151 -7.82 -6.66 22.82
N TRP A 152 -8.93 -5.97 22.62
CA TRP A 152 -9.33 -5.46 21.31
C TRP A 152 -8.37 -4.38 20.79
N SER A 153 -7.97 -3.41 21.62
CA SER A 153 -7.07 -2.33 21.20
C SER A 153 -5.69 -2.88 20.83
N ASN A 154 -5.10 -3.72 21.68
CA ASN A 154 -3.80 -4.34 21.42
C ASN A 154 -3.82 -5.26 20.20
N LEU A 155 -4.84 -6.10 20.03
CA LEU A 155 -4.97 -6.92 18.82
C LEU A 155 -5.14 -6.06 17.57
N SER A 156 -5.83 -4.92 17.66
CA SER A 156 -5.99 -4.03 16.52
C SER A 156 -4.66 -3.40 16.11
N ILE A 157 -3.95 -2.78 17.05
CA ILE A 157 -2.74 -1.99 16.72
C ILE A 157 -1.46 -2.83 16.60
N HIS A 158 -1.41 -4.04 17.18
CA HIS A 158 -0.22 -4.91 17.18
C HIS A 158 -0.40 -6.28 16.50
N VAL A 159 -1.58 -6.59 15.96
CA VAL A 159 -1.80 -7.79 15.11
C VAL A 159 -2.44 -7.41 13.79
N LEU A 160 -3.60 -6.76 13.83
CA LEU A 160 -4.30 -6.38 12.60
C LEU A 160 -3.49 -5.39 11.76
N ASN A 161 -2.63 -4.57 12.37
CA ASN A 161 -1.67 -3.74 11.64
C ASN A 161 -0.85 -4.54 10.60
N THR A 162 -0.44 -5.76 10.94
CA THR A 162 0.35 -6.68 10.11
C THR A 162 -0.55 -7.37 9.11
N VAL A 163 -1.78 -7.70 9.48
CA VAL A 163 -2.78 -8.21 8.55
C VAL A 163 -3.04 -7.20 7.43
N TRP A 164 -3.19 -5.91 7.77
CA TRP A 164 -3.33 -4.83 6.79
C TRP A 164 -2.07 -4.72 5.91
N SER A 165 -0.89 -4.67 6.52
CA SER A 165 0.39 -4.67 5.81
C SER A 165 0.52 -5.82 4.79
N LEU A 166 0.19 -7.06 5.21
CA LEU A 166 0.20 -8.25 4.37
C LEU A 166 -0.87 -8.20 3.28
N PHE A 167 -2.05 -7.65 3.57
CA PHE A 167 -3.06 -7.42 2.53
C PHE A 167 -2.53 -6.47 1.46
N GLU A 168 -1.82 -5.40 1.78
CA GLU A 168 -1.27 -4.54 0.73
C GLU A 168 -0.17 -5.28 -0.07
N MET A 169 0.73 -5.99 0.61
CA MET A 169 1.81 -6.72 -0.06
C MET A 169 1.36 -7.90 -0.93
N ILE A 170 0.27 -8.58 -0.55
CA ILE A 170 -0.23 -9.84 -1.13
C ILE A 170 -1.68 -9.69 -1.62
N GLY A 171 -2.27 -8.50 -1.67
CA GLY A 171 -3.66 -8.27 -2.09
C GLY A 171 -3.79 -7.32 -3.27
N THR A 172 -2.70 -6.63 -3.65
CA THR A 172 -2.71 -5.61 -4.70
C THR A 172 -1.61 -5.83 -5.75
N ASN A 173 -1.58 -4.99 -6.78
CA ASN A 173 -0.50 -4.95 -7.75
C ASN A 173 0.63 -3.98 -7.38
N SER A 174 0.58 -3.36 -6.20
CA SER A 174 1.52 -2.31 -5.81
C SER A 174 2.98 -2.77 -5.96
N PRO A 175 3.82 -1.97 -6.63
CA PRO A 175 5.17 -2.39 -7.01
C PRO A 175 6.08 -2.51 -5.78
N PRO A 176 7.04 -3.46 -5.77
CA PRO A 176 7.98 -3.57 -4.66
C PRO A 176 8.78 -2.28 -4.48
N PRO A 177 9.06 -1.85 -3.22
CA PRO A 177 9.77 -0.61 -2.96
C PRO A 177 11.20 -0.67 -3.53
N ARG A 178 11.73 0.49 -3.96
CA ARG A 178 13.15 0.59 -4.38
C ARG A 178 14.06 0.59 -3.15
N TRP A 179 15.27 0.05 -3.27
CA TRP A 179 16.25 0.04 -2.17
C TRP A 179 16.63 1.45 -1.69
N SER A 180 16.52 2.44 -2.57
CA SER A 180 16.67 3.87 -2.25
C SER A 180 15.65 4.41 -1.25
N MET A 181 14.53 3.71 -1.00
CA MET A 181 13.58 4.06 0.06
C MET A 181 14.06 3.64 1.45
N LEU A 182 14.95 2.65 1.56
CA LEU A 182 15.40 2.16 2.87
C LEU A 182 16.06 3.27 3.71
N PRO A 183 16.98 4.11 3.17
CA PRO A 183 17.48 5.26 3.92
C PRO A 183 16.38 6.22 4.40
N CYS A 184 15.34 6.47 3.59
CA CYS A 184 14.21 7.30 4.01
C CYS A 184 13.46 6.67 5.20
N MET A 185 13.30 5.35 5.22
CA MET A 185 12.68 4.66 6.35
C MET A 185 13.54 4.77 7.61
N ILE A 186 14.86 4.57 7.50
CA ILE A 186 15.76 4.73 8.65
C ILE A 186 15.76 6.16 9.18
N ILE A 187 15.70 7.17 8.31
CA ILE A 187 15.59 8.58 8.72
C ILE A 187 14.29 8.85 9.48
N ILE A 188 13.15 8.31 9.02
CA ILE A 188 11.87 8.44 9.73
C ILE A 188 11.95 7.80 11.11
N LEU A 189 12.58 6.61 11.23
CA LEU A 189 12.77 5.95 12.52
C LEU A 189 13.71 6.76 13.44
N ALA A 190 14.74 7.39 12.90
CA ALA A 190 15.61 8.30 13.66
C ALA A 190 14.86 9.56 14.13
N PHE A 191 13.96 10.11 13.31
CA PHE A 191 13.08 11.19 13.73
C PHE A 191 12.09 10.76 14.81
N TYR A 192 11.61 9.53 14.77
CA TYR A 192 10.82 8.99 15.87
C TYR A 192 11.65 8.90 17.17
N LEU A 193 12.89 8.43 17.10
CA LEU A 193 13.78 8.41 18.26
C LEU A 193 13.96 9.82 18.84
N ALA A 194 14.20 10.82 17.99
CA ALA A 194 14.27 12.21 18.42
C ALA A 194 12.95 12.69 19.07
N LEU A 195 11.79 12.33 18.49
CA LEU A 195 10.48 12.63 19.06
C LEU A 195 10.33 12.03 20.46
N ALA A 196 10.72 10.77 20.67
CA ALA A 196 10.63 10.13 21.99
C ALA A 196 11.43 10.87 23.07
N TYR A 197 12.59 11.44 22.73
CA TYR A 197 13.38 12.26 23.66
C TYR A 197 12.81 13.67 23.84
N ILE A 198 12.17 14.23 22.80
CA ILE A 198 11.39 15.46 22.95
C ILE A 198 10.22 15.23 23.90
N THR A 199 9.48 14.12 23.77
CA THR A 199 8.40 13.72 24.68
C THR A 199 8.90 13.64 26.12
N HIS A 200 10.05 13.01 26.38
CA HIS A 200 10.62 13.03 27.71
C HIS A 200 10.89 14.46 28.19
N ALA A 201 11.54 15.29 27.35
CA ALA A 201 11.90 16.65 27.73
C ALA A 201 10.69 17.55 28.01
N THR A 202 9.54 17.31 27.38
CA THR A 202 8.34 18.16 27.49
C THR A 202 7.24 17.58 28.37
N GLN A 203 7.12 16.26 28.46
CA GLN A 203 6.05 15.53 29.17
C GLN A 203 6.58 14.65 30.31
N GLY A 204 7.90 14.48 30.45
CA GLY A 204 8.51 13.81 31.60
C GLY A 204 8.51 12.29 31.57
N PHE A 205 8.21 11.66 30.43
CA PHE A 205 8.26 10.20 30.29
C PHE A 205 8.84 9.75 28.94
N TYR A 206 9.38 8.53 28.89
CA TYR A 206 9.74 7.86 27.65
C TYR A 206 8.57 6.98 27.16
N PRO A 207 8.17 7.05 25.88
CA PRO A 207 7.12 6.19 25.33
C PRO A 207 7.40 4.69 25.51
N TYR A 208 8.67 4.29 25.56
CA TYR A 208 9.04 2.91 25.82
C TYR A 208 10.12 2.82 26.89
N PRO A 209 10.01 1.89 27.87
CA PRO A 209 11.02 1.74 28.93
C PRO A 209 12.43 1.45 28.39
N PHE A 210 12.54 0.72 27.27
CA PHE A 210 13.83 0.39 26.67
C PHE A 210 14.55 1.60 26.04
N LEU A 211 13.89 2.75 25.92
CA LEU A 211 14.49 4.01 25.49
C LEU A 211 15.02 4.86 26.65
N ASP A 212 14.69 4.48 27.89
CA ASP A 212 15.12 5.21 29.07
C ASP A 212 16.58 4.85 29.44
N PRO A 213 17.54 5.80 29.37
CA PRO A 213 18.93 5.55 29.72
C PRO A 213 19.13 5.17 31.20
N SER A 214 18.21 5.58 32.08
CA SER A 214 18.30 5.33 33.52
C SER A 214 18.00 3.89 33.89
N THR A 215 17.19 3.19 33.09
CA THR A 215 16.83 1.78 33.29
C THR A 215 17.59 0.85 32.35
N SER A 216 17.83 1.27 31.11
CA SER A 216 18.44 0.43 30.07
C SER A 216 19.97 0.51 30.04
N HIS A 217 20.57 1.56 30.60
CA HIS A 217 22.03 1.75 30.66
C HIS A 217 22.72 1.43 29.31
N SER A 218 23.67 0.49 29.29
CA SER A 218 24.41 0.07 28.09
C SER A 218 23.56 -0.72 27.08
N LEU A 219 22.40 -1.27 27.48
CA LEU A 219 21.50 -1.99 26.59
C LEU A 219 20.75 -1.05 25.64
N LEU A 220 20.63 0.24 25.96
CA LEU A 220 19.97 1.24 25.10
C LEU A 220 20.55 1.26 23.68
N ILE A 221 21.87 1.26 23.56
CA ILE A 221 22.56 1.21 22.25
C ILE A 221 22.20 -0.08 21.52
N GLY A 222 22.12 -1.21 22.25
CA GLY A 222 21.69 -2.49 21.73
C GLY A 222 20.27 -2.46 21.17
N TYR A 223 19.32 -1.84 21.86
CA TYR A 223 17.94 -1.67 21.38
C TYR A 223 17.87 -0.79 20.13
N ILE A 224 18.56 0.35 20.11
CA ILE A 224 18.57 1.27 18.96
C ILE A 224 19.13 0.56 17.72
N ILE A 225 20.29 -0.09 17.83
CA ILE A 225 20.92 -0.81 16.72
C ILE A 225 20.06 -2.02 16.33
N GLY A 226 19.55 -2.79 17.30
CA GLY A 226 18.73 -3.96 17.08
C GLY A 226 17.45 -3.65 16.30
N ILE A 227 16.73 -2.60 16.70
CA ILE A 227 15.50 -2.16 16.00
C ILE A 227 15.83 -1.63 14.60
N ALA A 228 16.94 -0.89 14.42
CA ALA A 228 17.36 -0.44 13.09
C ALA A 228 17.70 -1.61 12.16
N VAL A 229 18.39 -2.64 12.66
CA VAL A 229 18.69 -3.87 11.90
C VAL A 229 17.39 -4.63 11.60
N ALA A 230 16.49 -4.76 12.56
CA ALA A 230 15.18 -5.39 12.37
C ALA A 230 14.37 -4.66 11.28
N ALA A 231 14.38 -3.32 11.26
CA ALA A 231 13.73 -2.53 10.22
C ALA A 231 14.30 -2.82 8.82
N CYS A 232 15.63 -2.94 8.69
CA CYS A 232 16.28 -3.33 7.43
C CYS A 232 15.85 -4.74 6.96
N ILE A 233 15.80 -5.70 7.89
CA ILE A 233 15.37 -7.07 7.59
C ILE A 233 13.91 -7.09 7.14
N VAL A 234 13.02 -6.42 7.88
CA VAL A 234 11.60 -6.34 7.56
C VAL A 234 11.37 -5.68 6.19
N PHE A 235 12.09 -4.60 5.88
CA PHE A 235 12.04 -3.97 4.56
C PHE A 235 12.45 -4.94 3.44
N ALA A 236 13.55 -5.69 3.64
CA ALA A 236 14.02 -6.67 2.67
C ALA A 236 13.01 -7.83 2.48
N LEU A 237 12.37 -8.28 3.56
CA LEU A 237 11.32 -9.29 3.52
C LEU A 237 10.08 -8.78 2.78
N ALA A 238 9.59 -7.58 3.11
CA ALA A 238 8.45 -6.95 2.45
C ALA A 238 8.67 -6.84 0.94
N LYS A 239 9.84 -6.31 0.55
CA LYS A 239 10.27 -6.25 -0.86
C LYS A 239 10.27 -7.64 -1.51
N THR A 240 10.76 -8.67 -0.81
CA THR A 240 10.83 -10.05 -1.32
C THR A 240 9.43 -10.65 -1.52
N ILE A 241 8.51 -10.43 -0.59
CA ILE A 241 7.10 -10.83 -0.70
C ILE A 241 6.47 -10.19 -1.93
N MET A 242 6.60 -8.87 -2.09
CA MET A 242 6.01 -8.14 -3.21
C MET A 242 6.65 -8.52 -4.57
N CYS A 243 7.96 -8.73 -4.62
CA CYS A 243 8.64 -9.26 -5.81
C CYS A 243 8.13 -10.65 -6.18
N THR A 244 7.96 -11.53 -5.19
CA THR A 244 7.46 -12.89 -5.39
C THR A 244 6.03 -12.87 -5.90
N ARG A 245 5.16 -12.07 -5.26
CA ARG A 245 3.81 -11.81 -5.75
C ARG A 245 3.80 -11.36 -7.21
N ALA A 246 4.58 -10.31 -7.54
CA ALA A 246 4.58 -9.73 -8.88
C ALA A 246 4.97 -10.76 -9.96
N LYS A 247 5.88 -11.68 -9.64
CA LYS A 247 6.27 -12.79 -10.54
C LYS A 247 5.18 -13.84 -10.74
N PHE A 248 4.35 -14.10 -9.73
CA PHE A 248 3.24 -15.06 -9.83
C PHE A 248 2.00 -14.44 -10.49
N ALA A 249 1.72 -13.18 -10.18
CA ALA A 249 0.58 -12.42 -10.70
C ALA A 249 0.67 -12.13 -12.21
N SER A 250 1.87 -11.83 -12.71
CA SER A 250 2.11 -11.49 -14.12
C SER A 250 1.89 -12.66 -15.10
N LYS A 251 1.72 -13.89 -14.59
CA LYS A 251 1.42 -15.08 -15.42
C LYS A 251 -0.06 -15.20 -15.85
N LYS A 252 -0.94 -14.26 -15.47
CA LYS A 252 -2.31 -14.16 -16.00
C LYS A 252 -2.41 -13.01 -17.01
N PRO A 253 -2.39 -13.27 -18.32
CA PRO A 253 -2.38 -12.20 -19.32
C PRO A 253 -3.78 -11.58 -19.46
N VAL A 254 -3.92 -10.32 -19.06
CA VAL A 254 -5.10 -9.47 -19.34
C VAL A 254 -5.18 -9.11 -20.84
N ALA A 255 -4.04 -9.11 -21.53
CA ALA A 255 -3.91 -8.74 -22.94
C ALA A 255 -4.73 -9.62 -23.90
N ALA A 256 -4.90 -10.92 -23.58
CA ALA A 256 -5.68 -11.82 -24.43
C ALA A 256 -7.17 -11.45 -24.51
N THR A 257 -7.69 -10.71 -23.53
CA THR A 257 -9.13 -10.35 -23.49
C THR A 257 -9.45 -9.15 -24.37
N PHE A 258 -8.49 -8.24 -24.60
CA PHE A 258 -8.69 -7.07 -25.46
C PHE A 258 -8.47 -7.41 -26.93
N GLU A 259 -7.46 -8.20 -27.28
CA GLU A 259 -7.25 -8.66 -28.67
C GLU A 259 -8.45 -9.48 -29.18
N ILE A 260 -9.01 -10.38 -28.35
CA ILE A 260 -10.18 -11.18 -28.73
C ILE A 260 -11.42 -10.29 -28.92
N LYS A 261 -11.57 -9.24 -28.11
CA LYS A 261 -12.71 -8.32 -28.18
C LYS A 261 -12.62 -7.33 -29.36
N GLU A 262 -11.41 -6.93 -29.75
CA GLU A 262 -11.21 -6.18 -31.01
C GLU A 262 -11.43 -7.08 -32.24
N LEU A 263 -10.97 -8.32 -32.23
CA LEU A 263 -11.20 -9.25 -33.35
C LEU A 263 -12.70 -9.50 -33.60
N HIS A 264 -13.52 -9.58 -32.54
CA HIS A 264 -14.96 -9.85 -32.61
C HIS A 264 -15.83 -8.59 -32.43
N GLY A 265 -15.25 -7.38 -32.58
CA GLY A 265 -16.05 -6.15 -32.55
C GLY A 265 -16.99 -6.06 -33.77
N PRO A 266 -18.15 -5.39 -33.65
CA PRO A 266 -19.16 -5.31 -34.72
C PRO A 266 -18.62 -4.71 -36.04
N ARG A 267 -17.52 -3.95 -35.98
CA ARG A 267 -16.82 -3.40 -37.16
C ARG A 267 -16.07 -4.47 -37.97
N ASN A 268 -15.61 -5.55 -37.35
CA ASN A 268 -14.88 -6.62 -38.03
C ASN A 268 -15.81 -7.70 -38.59
N GLU A 269 -16.99 -7.91 -37.98
CA GLU A 269 -18.04 -8.77 -38.55
C GLU A 269 -18.57 -8.21 -39.87
N SER A 270 -18.76 -6.88 -39.98
CA SER A 270 -19.17 -6.24 -41.24
C SER A 270 -18.11 -6.36 -42.34
N LEU A 271 -16.82 -6.22 -42.00
CA LEU A 271 -15.72 -6.37 -42.96
C LEU A 271 -15.55 -7.82 -43.45
N MET A 272 -15.80 -8.80 -42.59
CA MET A 272 -15.78 -10.22 -42.97
C MET A 272 -16.97 -10.60 -43.85
N LEU A 273 -18.15 -9.99 -43.63
CA LEU A 273 -19.33 -10.14 -44.48
C LEU A 273 -19.11 -9.48 -45.86
N GLU A 274 -18.56 -8.26 -45.91
CA GLU A 274 -18.22 -7.58 -47.17
C GLU A 274 -17.13 -8.33 -47.96
N ALA A 275 -16.10 -8.85 -47.29
CA ALA A 275 -15.06 -9.66 -47.93
C ALA A 275 -15.59 -11.03 -48.44
N GLY A 276 -16.54 -11.62 -47.72
CA GLY A 276 -17.24 -12.83 -48.15
C GLY A 276 -18.15 -12.59 -49.35
N GLN A 277 -18.83 -11.43 -49.41
CA GLN A 277 -19.67 -11.03 -50.54
C GLN A 277 -18.82 -10.72 -51.79
N MET A 278 -17.71 -9.99 -51.66
CA MET A 278 -16.79 -9.73 -52.79
C MET A 278 -16.23 -11.01 -53.41
N LYS A 279 -15.84 -11.99 -52.59
CA LYS A 279 -15.37 -13.29 -53.10
C LYS A 279 -16.45 -14.08 -53.83
N SER A 280 -17.72 -13.93 -53.45
CA SER A 280 -18.83 -14.60 -54.13
C SER A 280 -19.20 -13.96 -55.48
N GLU A 281 -18.98 -12.65 -55.63
CA GLU A 281 -19.19 -11.94 -56.90
C GLU A 281 -18.05 -12.18 -57.89
N GLU A 282 -16.80 -12.30 -57.42
CA GLU A 282 -15.63 -12.59 -58.27
C GLU A 282 -15.66 -14.02 -58.84
N LEU A 283 -16.35 -14.96 -58.18
CA LEU A 283 -16.58 -16.33 -58.65
C LEU A 283 -17.78 -16.48 -59.61
N ALA A 284 -18.53 -15.40 -59.86
CA ALA A 284 -19.74 -15.43 -60.70
C ALA A 284 -19.51 -15.05 -62.18
N TYR A 285 -18.29 -14.66 -62.58
CA TYR A 285 -17.93 -14.41 -63.97
C TYR A 285 -16.79 -15.33 -64.42
N PRO A 286 -17.10 -16.49 -65.04
CA PRO A 286 -16.07 -17.25 -65.72
C PRO A 286 -15.62 -16.48 -66.98
N GLU A 287 -14.30 -16.30 -67.09
CA GLU A 287 -13.62 -15.92 -68.33
C GLU A 287 -14.20 -16.69 -69.52
N THR A 288 -14.89 -15.99 -70.42
CA THR A 288 -15.11 -16.51 -71.77
C THR A 288 -13.81 -16.36 -72.54
N ALA A 289 -13.16 -17.51 -72.73
CA ALA A 289 -11.95 -17.67 -73.53
C ALA A 289 -12.19 -17.45 -75.03
N ASP A 290 -11.18 -16.84 -75.65
CA ASP A 290 -10.73 -16.82 -77.06
C ASP A 290 -11.56 -17.49 -78.16
N ASN A 291 -11.85 -16.70 -79.21
CA ASN A 291 -11.33 -16.87 -80.58
C ASN A 291 -11.61 -15.63 -81.45
#